data_AF-A0A835WY30-F1
#
_entry.id   AF-A0A835WY30-F1
#
_cell.length_a   1.000
_cell.length_b   1.000
_cell.length_c   1.000
_cell.angle_alpha   90.00
_cell.angle_beta   90.00
_cell.angle_gamma   90.00
#
_symmetry.space_group_name_H-M   'P 1'
#
loop_
_entity.id
_entity.type
_entity.pdbx_description
1 polymer ?
#
loop_
_entity_poly.entity_id
_entity_poly.type
_entity_poly.pdbx_seq_one_letter_code
_entity_poly.pdbx_strand_id
1 'polypeptide(L)' 'MRYVKPTKLKILMIVFFVTGIWGIAMGLWQNVFYLTLLGVINICLGGFVGWLFFTQVPKLRDKRKQ' A
#
# COMPACT_ATOMS: atom_id res chain seq x y z
N MET A 1 -15.61 2.46 -11.26
CA MET A 1 -14.59 1.68 -10.51
C MET A 1 -15.30 0.64 -9.64
N ARG A 2 -14.89 -0.63 -9.72
CA ARG A 2 -15.50 -1.73 -8.96
C ARG A 2 -15.12 -1.58 -7.48
N TYR A 3 -16.11 -1.56 -6.59
CA TYR A 3 -15.89 -1.35 -5.15
C TYR A 3 -15.02 -2.48 -4.57
N VAL A 4 -13.84 -2.12 -4.07
CA VAL A 4 -12.94 -3.04 -3.38
C VAL A 4 -13.15 -2.85 -1.89
N LYS A 5 -13.28 -3.95 -1.12
CA LYS A 5 -13.48 -3.85 0.33
C LYS A 5 -12.34 -3.03 0.97
N PRO A 6 -12.64 -2.00 1.79
CA PRO A 6 -11.64 -1.10 2.36
C PRO A 6 -10.63 -1.85 3.24
N THR A 7 -11.03 -2.93 3.88
CA THR A 7 -10.15 -3.80 4.68
C THR A 7 -9.01 -4.39 3.86
N LYS A 8 -9.29 -4.82 2.62
CA LYS A 8 -8.28 -5.42 1.74
C LYS A 8 -7.30 -4.36 1.24
N LEU A 9 -7.78 -3.16 0.90
CA LEU A 9 -6.91 -2.04 0.51
C LEU A 9 -5.98 -1.62 1.65
N LYS A 10 -6.51 -1.52 2.87
CA LYS A 10 -5.72 -1.15 4.05
C LYS A 10 -4.61 -2.16 4.32
N ILE A 11 -4.91 -3.46 4.24
CA ILE A 11 -3.91 -4.51 4.40
C ILE A 11 -2.86 -4.43 3.29
N LEU A 12 -3.29 -4.26 2.04
CA LEU A 12 -2.40 -4.14 0.89
C LEU A 12 -1.43 -2.96 1.06
N MET A 13 -1.93 -1.79 1.44
CA MET A 13 -1.12 -0.60 1.73
C MET A 13 -0.04 -0.91 2.79
N ILE A 14 -0.42 -1.50 3.92
CA ILE A 14 0.53 -1.81 5.00
C ILE A 14 1.61 -2.78 4.51
N VAL A 15 1.23 -3.81 3.75
CA VAL A 15 2.20 -4.78 3.20
C VAL A 15 3.21 -4.10 2.28
N PHE A 16 2.76 -3.23 1.38
CA PHE A 16 3.63 -2.47 0.47
C PHE A 16 4.61 -1.55 1.22
N PHE A 17 4.16 -0.85 2.25
CA PHE A 17 5.03 0.01 3.06
C PHE A 17 6.05 -0.81 3.87
N VAL A 18 5.64 -1.89 4.52
CA VAL A 18 6.54 -2.74 5.32
C VAL A 18 7.61 -3.38 4.43
N THR A 19 7.20 -3.98 3.31
CA THR A 19 8.15 -4.58 2.37
C THR A 19 9.03 -3.55 1.67
N GLY A 20 8.52 -2.35 1.37
CA GLY A 20 9.31 -1.25 0.82
C GLY A 20 10.40 -0.75 1.77
N ILE A 21 10.05 -0.49 3.04
CA ILE A 21 11.01 -0.08 4.09
C ILE A 21 12.06 -1.17 4.29
N TRP A 22 11.64 -2.43 4.38
CA TRP A 22 12.54 -3.57 4.52
C TRP A 22 13.50 -3.71 3.33
N GLY A 23 12.99 -3.57 2.11
CA GLY A 23 13.80 -3.63 0.88
C GLY A 23 14.83 -2.51 0.79
N ILE A 24 14.48 -1.29 1.22
CA ILE A 24 15.42 -0.17 1.29
C ILE A 24 16.49 -0.44 2.35
N ALA A 25 16.11 -0.88 3.55
CA ALA A 25 17.04 -1.16 4.64
C ALA A 25 18.05 -2.26 4.25
N MET A 26 17.57 -3.38 3.70
CA MET A 26 18.42 -4.47 3.22
C MET A 26 19.27 -4.07 2.03
N GLY A 27 18.72 -3.27 1.11
CA GLY A 27 19.42 -2.83 -0.10
C GLY A 27 20.57 -1.89 0.24
N LEU A 28 20.38 -1.03 1.24
CA LEU A 28 21.42 -0.16 1.76
C LEU A 28 22.49 -0.95 2.53
N TRP A 29 22.07 -1.93 3.34
CA TRP A 29 22.99 -2.80 4.09
C TRP A 29 23.92 -3.59 3.16
N GLN A 30 23.38 -4.14 2.07
CA GLN A 30 24.15 -4.96 1.14
C GLN A 30 24.72 -4.17 -0.06
N ASN A 31 24.55 -2.84 -0.11
CA ASN A 31 24.91 -2.00 -1.27
C ASN A 31 24.33 -2.51 -2.61
N VAL A 32 23.15 -3.12 -2.58
CA VAL A 32 22.47 -3.63 -3.77
C VAL A 32 21.51 -2.57 -4.30
N PHE A 33 21.97 -1.78 -5.26
CA PHE A 33 21.22 -0.67 -5.86
C PHE A 33 19.83 -1.06 -6.38
N TYR A 34 19.71 -2.24 -7.00
CA TYR A 34 18.42 -2.72 -7.50
C TYR A 34 17.41 -3.00 -6.38
N LEU A 35 17.87 -3.43 -5.21
CA LEU A 35 16.99 -3.75 -4.08
C LEU A 35 16.46 -2.47 -3.41
N THR A 36 17.30 -1.44 -3.29
CA THR A 36 16.88 -0.10 -2.86
C THR A 36 15.91 0.53 -3.86
N LEU A 37 16.17 0.44 -5.16
CA LEU A 37 15.24 0.89 -6.21
C LEU A 37 13.88 0.19 -6.12
N LEU A 38 13.88 -1.15 -5.97
CA LEU A 38 12.66 -1.94 -5.79
C LEU A 38 11.91 -1.52 -4.53
N GLY A 39 12.60 -1.27 -3.42
CA GLY A 39 11.99 -0.78 -2.18
C GLY A 39 11.34 0.60 -2.34
N VAL A 40 11.98 1.53 -3.06
CA VAL A 40 11.41 2.85 -3.37
C VAL A 40 10.15 2.73 -4.24
N ILE A 41 10.18 1.88 -5.27
CA ILE A 41 9.01 1.61 -6.13
C ILE A 41 7.86 1.03 -5.30
N ASN A 42 8.16 0.13 -4.36
CA ASN A 42 7.19 -0.48 -3.47
C ASN A 42 6.50 0.55 -2.55
N ILE A 43 7.26 1.53 -2.04
CA ILE A 43 6.70 2.64 -1.27
C ILE A 43 5.83 3.54 -2.15
N CYS A 44 6.24 3.83 -3.39
CA CYS A 44 5.41 4.59 -4.34
C CYS A 44 4.07 3.88 -4.62
N LEU A 45 4.09 2.56 -4.83
CA LEU A 45 2.89 1.73 -4.96
C LEU A 45 2.04 1.75 -3.70
N GLY A 46 2.66 1.62 -2.52
CA GLY A 46 1.97 1.74 -1.23
C GLY A 46 1.28 3.10 -1.06
N GLY A 47 1.95 4.19 -1.44
CA GLY A 47 1.41 5.54 -1.45
C GLY A 47 0.25 5.70 -2.44
N PHE A 48 0.35 5.13 -3.64
CA PHE A 48 -0.73 5.13 -4.63
C PHE A 48 -1.95 4.35 -4.15
N VAL A 49 -1.75 3.18 -3.51
CA VAL A 49 -2.84 2.40 -2.90
C VAL A 49 -3.45 3.15 -1.71
N GLY A 50 -2.64 3.83 -0.91
CA GLY A 50 -3.10 4.70 0.18
C GLY A 50 -3.92 5.89 -0.33
N TRP A 51 -3.50 6.50 -1.43
CA TRP A 51 -4.29 7.51 -2.13
C TRP A 51 -5.60 6.92 -2.62
N LEU A 52 -5.60 5.77 -3.29
CA LEU A 52 -6.81 5.08 -3.71
C LEU A 52 -7.74 4.75 -2.53
N PHE A 53 -7.17 4.38 -1.38
CA PHE A 53 -7.93 4.13 -0.15
C PHE A 53 -8.62 5.39 0.37
N PHE A 54 -7.96 6.54 0.28
CA PHE A 54 -8.52 7.83 0.71
C PHE A 54 -9.54 8.40 -0.28
N THR A 55 -9.28 8.27 -1.59
CA THR A 55 -10.18 8.73 -2.66
C THR A 55 -11.38 7.81 -2.88
N GLN A 56 -11.33 6.58 -2.34
CA GLN A 56 -12.52 5.75 -2.18
C GLN A 56 -13.42 6.38 -1.10
N VAL A 57 -14.23 7.36 -1.52
CA VAL A 57 -15.35 7.87 -0.73
C VAL A 57 -16.13 6.65 -0.24
N PRO A 58 -16.28 6.44 1.08
CA PRO A 58 -17.05 5.33 1.58
C PRO A 58 -18.44 5.47 0.96
N LYS A 59 -18.84 4.52 0.09
CA LYS A 59 -20.26 4.29 -0.12
C LYS A 59 -20.80 4.15 1.29
N LEU A 60 -21.60 5.14 1.72
CA LEU A 60 -22.21 5.16 3.05
C LEU A 60 -22.61 3.72 3.31
N ARG A 61 -22.01 3.14 4.36
CA ARG A 61 -22.41 1.84 4.85
C ARG A 61 -23.89 2.03 5.16
N ASP A 62 -24.73 1.61 4.23
CA ASP A 62 -26.16 1.67 4.37
C ASP A 62 -26.44 0.92 5.66
N LYS A 63 -26.80 1.66 6.72
CA LYS A 63 -27.17 1.14 8.04
C LYS A 63 -28.57 0.50 7.94
N ARG A 64 -28.86 -0.17 6.83
CA ARG A 64 -30.08 -0.88 6.52
C ARG A 64 -29.67 -2.32 6.18
N LYS A 65 -29.86 -3.21 7.16
CA LYS A 65 -29.51 -4.66 7.22
C LYS A 65 -28.09 -4.90 7.76
N GLN A 66 -27.87 -5.47 8.94
CA GLN A 66 -28.71 -6.06 9.99
C GLN A 66 -27.99 -5.79 11.32
#